data_AF-A0A1Y2ER62-F1
#
_entry.id   AF-A0A1Y2ER62-F1
#
_cell.length_a   1.000
_cell.length_b   1.000
_cell.length_c   1.000
_cell.angle_alpha   90.00
_cell.angle_beta   90.00
_cell.angle_gamma   90.00
#
_symmetry.space_group_name_H-M   'P 1'
#
loop_
_entity.id
_entity.type
_entity.pdbx_description
1 polymer ?
#
loop_
_entity_poly.entity_id
_entity_poly.type
_entity_poly.pdbx_seq_one_letter_code
_entity_poly.pdbx_strand_id
1 'polypeptide(L)'
;MYNMDSDIEEIKRYIEMKDYNSLEEFLGVFMIPNKKLQNQNFDILCYSIKCGCSDKLIKQIYEWSNIKEVDYFYFINNEYISPLLYSFIYKKYAIIEFLIKKGANINRKYNNMTLLKYLISNEYFIKDFISVLVKNKYVFSRSDFNLLFQKDFNLIIFTFEEITLYNKNMENMKYYKNSNNNINNIINENEIKEKKKNSKNKEKNKEIEINEEDKKKENEEIFKHEINILFIWYINLFKRREFDKILELFKYETSEERSRGLKFFEYHFNYLDKKHENDIKLQFLHEIINKNIEIPKFQNENKIEYMSENYLRNQFNRILIRKHELYSRFISNNDYNRINKFKKNNKFFFKYMQKPPK
;
A
#
# COMPACT_ATOMS: atom_id res chain seq x y z
N MET A 1 -48.79 -18.68 11.38
CA MET A 1 -47.64 -18.99 10.51
C MET A 1 -47.16 -17.66 9.93
N TYR A 2 -46.02 -17.15 10.42
CA TYR A 2 -45.41 -15.93 9.87
C TYR A 2 -44.81 -16.26 8.50
N ASN A 3 -45.28 -15.60 7.44
CA ASN A 3 -44.89 -15.91 6.08
C ASN A 3 -43.55 -15.20 5.78
N MET A 4 -42.45 -15.95 5.90
CA MET A 4 -41.07 -15.44 5.87
C MET A 4 -40.73 -14.64 4.59
N ASP A 5 -41.36 -15.01 3.47
CA ASP A 5 -41.15 -14.38 2.16
C ASP A 5 -41.89 -13.03 2.03
N SER A 6 -42.99 -12.83 2.77
CA SER A 6 -43.80 -11.61 2.66
C SER A 6 -43.05 -10.37 3.18
N ASP A 7 -42.40 -10.48 4.34
CA ASP A 7 -41.69 -9.36 4.97
C ASP A 7 -40.51 -8.89 4.09
N ILE A 8 -39.77 -9.83 3.50
CA ILE A 8 -38.61 -9.54 2.66
C ILE A 8 -39.05 -8.87 1.35
N GLU A 9 -40.09 -9.38 0.70
CA GLU A 9 -40.61 -8.78 -0.54
C GLU A 9 -41.17 -7.37 -0.29
N GLU A 10 -41.78 -7.13 0.86
CA GLU A 10 -42.25 -5.80 1.27
C GLU A 10 -41.10 -4.81 1.50
N ILE A 11 -40.03 -5.23 2.19
CA ILE A 11 -38.80 -4.44 2.35
C ILE A 11 -38.18 -4.09 0.99
N LYS A 12 -38.05 -5.08 0.09
CA LYS A 12 -37.51 -4.86 -1.26
C LYS A 12 -38.37 -3.84 -2.02
N ARG A 13 -39.69 -4.00 -1.98
CA ARG A 13 -40.64 -3.09 -2.61
C ARG A 13 -40.50 -1.66 -2.09
N TYR A 14 -40.38 -1.45 -0.78
CA TYR A 14 -40.20 -0.11 -0.22
C TYR A 14 -38.88 0.54 -0.65
N ILE A 15 -37.79 -0.24 -0.73
CA ILE A 15 -36.50 0.25 -1.24
C ILE A 15 -36.60 0.63 -2.73
N GLU A 16 -37.23 -0.21 -3.55
CA GLU A 16 -37.37 0.01 -5.00
C GLU A 16 -38.29 1.20 -5.32
N MET A 17 -39.41 1.32 -4.60
CA MET A 17 -40.35 2.44 -4.73
C MET A 17 -39.85 3.74 -4.07
N LYS A 18 -38.73 3.67 -3.34
CA LYS A 18 -38.17 4.78 -2.56
C LYS A 18 -39.11 5.31 -1.47
N ASP A 19 -39.96 4.43 -0.93
CA ASP A 19 -40.86 4.74 0.18
C ASP A 19 -40.16 4.51 1.53
N TYR A 20 -39.32 5.47 1.90
CA TYR A 20 -38.46 5.34 3.09
C TYR A 20 -39.21 5.56 4.40
N ASN A 21 -40.38 6.21 4.37
CA ASN A 21 -41.21 6.37 5.56
C ASN A 21 -41.82 5.02 5.96
N SER A 22 -42.41 4.31 5.00
CA SER A 22 -42.92 2.96 5.23
C SER A 22 -41.79 2.00 5.60
N LEU A 23 -40.61 2.14 5.00
CA LEU A 23 -39.43 1.34 5.37
C LEU A 23 -38.97 1.59 6.82
N GLU A 24 -38.95 2.86 7.26
CA GLU A 24 -38.60 3.23 8.65
C GLU A 24 -39.60 2.66 9.65
N GLU A 25 -40.90 2.80 9.38
CA GLU A 25 -41.94 2.21 10.22
C GLU A 25 -41.78 0.69 10.27
N PHE A 26 -41.53 0.06 9.11
CA PHE A 26 -41.43 -1.38 9.01
C PHE A 26 -40.21 -1.95 9.75
N LEU A 27 -39.05 -1.35 9.60
CA LEU A 27 -37.82 -1.82 10.24
C LEU A 27 -37.73 -1.39 11.70
N GLY A 28 -38.04 -0.13 11.99
CA GLY A 28 -37.84 0.49 13.30
C GLY A 28 -38.99 0.23 14.27
N VAL A 29 -40.25 0.29 13.83
CA VAL A 29 -41.43 0.17 14.71
C VAL A 29 -41.89 -1.28 14.85
N PHE A 30 -41.97 -2.03 13.75
CA PHE A 30 -42.35 -3.45 13.82
C PHE A 30 -41.20 -4.39 14.22
N MET A 31 -39.97 -3.85 14.36
CA MET A 31 -38.77 -4.54 14.87
C MET A 31 -38.54 -5.92 14.24
N ILE A 32 -38.38 -5.95 12.91
CA ILE A 32 -38.09 -7.20 12.20
C ILE A 32 -36.80 -7.84 12.75
N PRO A 33 -36.82 -9.13 13.15
CA PRO A 33 -35.65 -9.77 13.73
C PRO A 33 -34.42 -9.74 12.80
N ASN A 34 -33.25 -9.38 13.31
CA ASN A 34 -32.00 -9.31 12.52
C ASN A 34 -31.70 -10.61 11.75
N LYS A 35 -32.06 -11.77 12.30
CA LYS A 35 -31.88 -13.07 11.64
C LYS A 35 -32.64 -13.18 10.31
N LYS A 36 -33.74 -12.41 10.13
CA LYS A 36 -34.45 -12.29 8.85
C LYS A 36 -33.77 -11.30 7.90
N LEU A 37 -33.14 -10.25 8.45
CA LEU A 37 -32.51 -9.17 7.69
C LEU A 37 -31.05 -9.43 7.31
N GLN A 38 -30.40 -10.39 7.97
CA GLN A 38 -29.00 -10.78 7.78
C GLN A 38 -28.89 -12.31 7.76
N ASN A 39 -29.04 -12.91 6.58
CA ASN A 39 -28.85 -14.34 6.35
C ASN A 39 -28.43 -14.64 4.90
N GLN A 40 -28.26 -15.92 4.58
CA GLN A 40 -27.84 -16.39 3.25
C GLN A 40 -28.88 -16.19 2.14
N ASN A 41 -30.14 -15.90 2.47
CA ASN A 41 -31.19 -15.65 1.47
C ASN A 41 -31.41 -14.15 1.23
N PHE A 42 -31.24 -13.35 2.30
CA PHE A 42 -31.42 -11.91 2.25
C PHE A 42 -30.50 -11.20 3.24
N ASP A 43 -29.83 -10.18 2.74
CA ASP A 43 -29.06 -9.24 3.55
C ASP A 43 -29.45 -7.81 3.19
N ILE A 44 -30.09 -7.11 4.12
CA ILE A 44 -30.69 -5.80 3.87
C ILE A 44 -29.63 -4.74 3.50
N LEU A 45 -28.43 -4.81 4.09
CA LEU A 45 -27.36 -3.86 3.78
C LEU A 45 -26.79 -4.13 2.39
N CYS A 46 -26.47 -5.39 2.06
CA CYS A 46 -26.02 -5.77 0.73
C CYS A 46 -27.07 -5.40 -0.33
N TYR A 47 -28.35 -5.67 -0.09
CA TYR A 47 -29.43 -5.35 -1.02
C TYR A 47 -29.56 -3.84 -1.22
N SER A 48 -29.55 -3.05 -0.14
CA SER A 48 -29.61 -1.58 -0.22
C SER A 48 -28.42 -0.98 -0.99
N ILE A 49 -27.21 -1.51 -0.76
CA ILE A 49 -26.01 -1.09 -1.51
C ILE A 49 -26.17 -1.43 -2.99
N LYS A 50 -26.61 -2.65 -3.31
CA LYS A 50 -26.80 -3.15 -4.68
C LYS A 50 -27.87 -2.36 -5.44
N CYS A 51 -28.97 -1.98 -4.79
CA CYS A 51 -30.02 -1.15 -5.37
C CYS A 51 -29.59 0.33 -5.51
N GLY A 52 -28.38 0.69 -5.10
CA GLY A 52 -27.84 2.03 -5.29
C GLY A 52 -28.41 3.07 -4.33
N CYS A 53 -28.97 2.65 -3.18
CA CYS A 53 -29.44 3.55 -2.13
C CYS A 53 -28.39 4.61 -1.77
N SER A 54 -28.85 5.79 -1.35
CA SER A 54 -27.95 6.86 -0.91
C SER A 54 -27.19 6.45 0.35
N ASP A 55 -25.99 7.00 0.56
CA ASP A 55 -25.18 6.67 1.72
C ASP A 55 -25.88 7.04 3.04
N LYS A 56 -26.69 8.10 3.02
CA LYS A 56 -27.54 8.51 4.15
C LYS A 56 -28.57 7.43 4.47
N LEU A 57 -29.27 6.94 3.46
CA LEU A 57 -30.31 5.92 3.64
C LEU A 57 -29.71 4.59 4.13
N ILE A 58 -28.59 4.14 3.57
CA ILE A 58 -27.95 2.89 4.01
C ILE A 58 -27.58 2.97 5.51
N LYS A 59 -27.09 4.12 5.97
CA LYS A 59 -26.82 4.37 7.40
C LYS A 59 -28.10 4.37 8.23
N GLN A 60 -29.20 4.94 7.71
CA GLN A 60 -30.49 4.90 8.39
C GLN A 60 -31.03 3.47 8.50
N ILE A 61 -31.00 2.70 7.41
CA ILE A 61 -31.40 1.28 7.39
C ILE A 61 -30.60 0.47 8.41
N TYR A 62 -29.29 0.71 8.52
CA TYR A 62 -28.45 0.08 9.55
C TYR A 62 -28.97 0.35 10.97
N GLU A 63 -29.31 1.60 11.28
CA GLU A 63 -29.81 1.99 12.61
C GLU A 63 -31.24 1.45 12.86
N TRP A 64 -32.16 1.59 11.89
CA TRP A 64 -33.54 1.08 11.98
C TRP A 64 -33.59 -0.44 12.13
N SER A 65 -32.69 -1.16 11.46
CA SER A 65 -32.60 -2.63 11.53
C SER A 65 -31.88 -3.14 12.78
N ASN A 66 -31.42 -2.25 13.67
CA ASN A 66 -30.69 -2.59 14.90
C ASN A 66 -29.52 -3.59 14.66
N ILE A 67 -28.79 -3.42 13.55
CA ILE A 67 -27.71 -4.33 13.16
C ILE A 67 -26.49 -4.08 14.04
N LYS A 68 -26.04 -5.12 14.75
CA LYS A 68 -24.88 -5.03 15.67
C LYS A 68 -23.57 -5.49 15.04
N GLU A 69 -23.62 -6.51 14.20
CA GLU A 69 -22.44 -7.11 13.57
C GLU A 69 -22.44 -6.79 12.08
N VAL A 70 -21.28 -6.36 11.57
CA VAL A 70 -21.06 -6.03 10.15
C VAL A 70 -19.85 -6.78 9.56
N ASP A 71 -19.19 -7.61 10.37
CA ASP A 71 -18.02 -8.38 9.98
C ASP A 71 -18.36 -9.84 9.63
N TYR A 72 -19.12 -10.03 8.56
CA TYR A 72 -19.56 -11.35 8.10
C TYR A 72 -19.54 -11.44 6.58
N PHE A 73 -19.74 -12.65 6.05
CA PHE A 73 -20.00 -12.87 4.64
C PHE A 73 -20.84 -14.13 4.43
N TYR A 74 -21.49 -14.21 3.27
CA TYR A 74 -22.15 -15.43 2.80
C TYR A 74 -21.57 -15.84 1.45
N PHE A 75 -21.74 -17.09 1.08
CA PHE A 75 -21.42 -17.61 -0.24
C PHE A 75 -22.71 -18.08 -0.90
N ILE A 76 -23.18 -17.34 -1.90
CA ILE A 76 -24.50 -17.53 -2.53
C ILE A 76 -24.30 -17.40 -4.03
N ASN A 77 -24.90 -18.31 -4.81
CA ASN A 77 -24.84 -18.27 -6.28
C ASN A 77 -23.41 -18.15 -6.83
N ASN A 78 -22.46 -18.88 -6.23
CA ASN A 78 -21.02 -18.83 -6.55
C ASN A 78 -20.33 -17.47 -6.30
N GLU A 79 -20.97 -16.55 -5.59
CA GLU A 79 -20.42 -15.25 -5.22
C GLU A 79 -20.30 -15.11 -3.71
N TYR A 80 -19.24 -14.43 -3.28
CA TYR A 80 -19.14 -13.98 -1.90
C TYR A 80 -19.89 -12.67 -1.74
N ILE A 81 -20.74 -12.58 -0.73
CA ILE A 81 -21.46 -11.35 -0.40
C ILE A 81 -21.12 -10.91 1.02
N SER A 82 -20.84 -9.63 1.19
CA SER A 82 -20.74 -8.97 2.50
C SER A 82 -21.03 -7.49 2.31
N PRO A 83 -21.53 -6.79 3.35
CA PRO A 83 -21.77 -5.35 3.24
C PRO A 83 -20.50 -4.60 2.85
N LEU A 84 -19.34 -4.98 3.41
CA LEU A 84 -18.06 -4.35 3.10
C LEU A 84 -17.64 -4.62 1.66
N LEU A 85 -17.67 -5.87 1.19
CA LEU A 85 -17.30 -6.23 -0.18
C LEU A 85 -18.21 -5.56 -1.21
N TYR A 86 -19.53 -5.55 -0.97
CA TYR A 86 -20.48 -4.85 -1.84
C TYR A 86 -20.22 -3.35 -1.87
N SER A 87 -19.84 -2.75 -0.75
CA SER A 87 -19.46 -1.32 -0.74
C SER A 87 -18.27 -1.03 -1.64
N PHE A 88 -17.31 -1.96 -1.77
CA PHE A 88 -16.25 -1.87 -2.79
C PHE A 88 -16.82 -2.06 -4.20
N ILE A 89 -17.53 -3.15 -4.48
CA ILE A 89 -18.08 -3.46 -5.83
C ILE A 89 -18.90 -2.29 -6.38
N TYR A 90 -19.75 -1.70 -5.55
CA TYR A 90 -20.64 -0.58 -5.91
C TYR A 90 -20.03 0.81 -5.62
N LYS A 91 -18.73 0.89 -5.28
CA LYS A 91 -17.95 2.13 -5.11
C LYS A 91 -18.55 3.10 -4.08
N LYS A 92 -19.13 2.58 -3.00
CA LYS A 92 -19.76 3.33 -1.90
C LYS A 92 -18.72 3.71 -0.84
N TYR A 93 -17.80 4.62 -1.18
CA TYR A 93 -16.68 5.01 -0.33
C TYR A 93 -17.07 5.42 1.10
N ALA A 94 -18.13 6.23 1.27
CA ALA A 94 -18.56 6.64 2.60
C ALA A 94 -19.19 5.51 3.42
N ILE A 95 -19.68 4.45 2.76
CA ILE A 95 -20.18 3.24 3.42
C ILE A 95 -19.03 2.31 3.80
N ILE A 96 -17.98 2.19 2.97
CA ILE A 96 -16.75 1.47 3.34
C ILE A 96 -16.21 1.98 4.69
N GLU A 97 -16.01 3.30 4.79
CA GLU A 97 -15.51 3.96 6.00
C GLU A 97 -16.46 3.76 7.20
N PHE A 98 -17.77 3.85 6.96
CA PHE A 98 -18.78 3.63 7.99
C PHE A 98 -18.76 2.20 8.53
N LEU A 99 -18.74 1.20 7.66
CA LEU A 99 -18.74 -0.21 8.04
C LEU A 99 -17.46 -0.59 8.81
N ILE A 100 -16.30 -0.10 8.37
CA ILE A 100 -15.02 -0.33 9.07
C ILE A 100 -15.07 0.31 10.46
N LYS A 101 -15.61 1.54 10.59
CA LYS A 101 -15.82 2.20 11.88
C LYS A 101 -16.78 1.42 12.80
N LYS A 102 -17.75 0.70 12.23
CA LYS A 102 -18.68 -0.18 12.95
C LYS A 102 -18.11 -1.59 13.20
N GLY A 103 -16.86 -1.86 12.83
CA GLY A 103 -16.14 -3.10 13.16
C GLY A 103 -15.95 -4.09 12.00
N ALA A 104 -16.30 -3.74 10.77
CA ALA A 104 -16.05 -4.61 9.61
C ALA A 104 -14.54 -4.79 9.37
N ASN A 105 -14.08 -6.03 9.22
CA ASN A 105 -12.66 -6.35 9.05
C ASN A 105 -12.23 -6.23 7.59
N ILE A 106 -11.46 -5.19 7.25
CA ILE A 106 -10.91 -4.98 5.90
C ILE A 106 -9.95 -6.09 5.45
N ASN A 107 -9.36 -6.83 6.39
CA ASN A 107 -8.42 -7.93 6.14
C ASN A 107 -9.10 -9.30 6.06
N ARG A 108 -10.44 -9.33 6.06
CA ARG A 108 -11.22 -10.56 5.90
C ARG A 108 -10.88 -11.27 4.59
N LYS A 109 -10.82 -12.59 4.66
CA LYS A 109 -10.55 -13.46 3.51
C LYS A 109 -11.84 -14.06 2.97
N TYR A 110 -11.93 -14.14 1.64
CA TYR A 110 -13.01 -14.77 0.88
C TYR A 110 -12.42 -15.97 0.14
N ASN A 111 -12.73 -17.21 0.56
CA ASN A 111 -12.06 -18.43 0.07
C ASN A 111 -10.52 -18.39 0.13
N ASN A 112 -9.94 -17.99 1.26
CA ASN A 112 -8.50 -17.74 1.39
C ASN A 112 -7.93 -16.64 0.47
N MET A 113 -8.75 -15.94 -0.32
CA MET A 113 -8.34 -14.74 -1.06
C MET A 113 -8.46 -13.52 -0.17
N THR A 114 -7.49 -12.63 -0.24
CA THR A 114 -7.61 -11.29 0.35
C THR A 114 -8.69 -10.48 -0.37
N LEU A 115 -9.20 -9.42 0.26
CA LEU A 115 -10.13 -8.49 -0.38
C LEU A 115 -9.57 -7.95 -1.70
N LEU A 116 -8.30 -7.52 -1.71
CA LEU A 116 -7.65 -7.01 -2.92
C LEU A 116 -7.59 -8.06 -4.03
N LYS A 117 -7.21 -9.30 -3.70
CA LYS A 117 -7.17 -10.40 -4.65
C LYS A 117 -8.55 -10.68 -5.23
N TYR A 118 -9.57 -10.72 -4.39
CA TYR A 118 -10.96 -10.92 -4.84
C TYR A 118 -11.41 -9.83 -5.82
N LEU A 119 -11.17 -8.55 -5.49
CA LEU A 119 -11.55 -7.43 -6.35
C LEU A 119 -10.84 -7.46 -7.70
N ILE A 120 -9.56 -7.84 -7.73
CA ILE A 120 -8.79 -7.92 -8.98
C ILE A 120 -9.21 -9.12 -9.83
N SER A 121 -9.38 -10.31 -9.23
CA SER A 121 -9.74 -11.54 -9.94
C SER A 121 -11.13 -11.51 -10.54
N ASN A 122 -12.05 -10.72 -9.97
CA ASN A 122 -13.42 -10.55 -10.46
C ASN A 122 -13.65 -9.20 -11.15
N GLU A 123 -12.58 -8.51 -11.56
CA GLU A 123 -12.64 -7.25 -12.33
C GLU A 123 -13.37 -6.06 -11.66
N TYR A 124 -13.61 -6.14 -10.35
CA TYR A 124 -14.20 -5.04 -9.57
C TYR A 124 -13.17 -3.98 -9.13
N PHE A 125 -11.89 -4.30 -9.21
CA PHE A 125 -10.83 -3.42 -8.72
C PHE A 125 -10.68 -2.13 -9.55
N ILE A 126 -10.60 -1.00 -8.86
CA ILE A 126 -10.22 0.30 -9.39
C ILE A 126 -9.08 0.92 -8.57
N LYS A 127 -8.28 1.79 -9.22
CA LYS A 127 -7.06 2.38 -8.63
C LYS A 127 -7.32 3.08 -7.28
N ASP A 128 -8.42 3.82 -7.16
CA ASP A 128 -8.78 4.60 -5.97
C ASP A 128 -8.97 3.74 -4.72
N PHE A 129 -9.24 2.43 -4.87
CA PHE A 129 -9.33 1.53 -3.73
C PHE A 129 -8.02 1.40 -2.96
N ILE A 130 -6.87 1.62 -3.60
CA ILE A 130 -5.59 1.57 -2.91
C ILE A 130 -5.53 2.60 -1.77
N SER A 131 -5.93 3.85 -2.03
CA SER A 131 -5.97 4.90 -1.00
C SER A 131 -6.92 4.53 0.14
N VAL A 132 -8.07 3.94 -0.16
CA VAL A 132 -9.04 3.46 0.84
C VAL A 132 -8.45 2.33 1.68
N LEU A 133 -7.83 1.34 1.04
CA LEU A 133 -7.19 0.20 1.70
C LEU A 133 -6.08 0.67 2.65
N VAL A 134 -5.18 1.53 2.17
CA VAL A 134 -4.07 2.09 2.98
C VAL A 134 -4.63 2.88 4.16
N LYS A 135 -5.54 3.83 3.91
CA LYS A 135 -6.14 4.67 4.96
C LYS A 135 -6.80 3.84 6.08
N ASN A 136 -7.42 2.73 5.70
CA ASN A 136 -8.11 1.83 6.63
C ASN A 136 -7.24 0.67 7.12
N LYS A 137 -5.91 0.80 7.07
CA LYS A 137 -4.95 -0.16 7.66
C LYS A 137 -5.06 -1.58 7.09
N TYR A 138 -5.34 -1.71 5.79
CA TYR A 138 -5.28 -3.00 5.10
C TYR A 138 -3.85 -3.57 5.10
N VAL A 139 -3.68 -4.81 5.53
CA VAL A 139 -2.38 -5.48 5.61
C VAL A 139 -2.01 -6.05 4.24
N PHE A 140 -1.18 -5.30 3.51
CA PHE A 140 -0.65 -5.76 2.23
C PHE A 140 0.30 -6.93 2.43
N SER A 141 -0.06 -8.07 1.83
CA SER A 141 0.80 -9.24 1.78
C SER A 141 1.79 -9.19 0.61
N ARG A 142 2.82 -10.02 0.66
CA ARG A 142 3.71 -10.28 -0.48
C ARG A 142 2.96 -10.71 -1.75
N SER A 143 1.87 -11.47 -1.60
CA SER A 143 1.01 -11.85 -2.72
C SER A 143 0.21 -10.67 -3.28
N ASP A 144 -0.22 -9.74 -2.44
CA ASP A 144 -0.94 -8.54 -2.88
C ASP A 144 -0.04 -7.65 -3.74
N PHE A 145 1.18 -7.40 -3.27
CA PHE A 145 2.17 -6.64 -4.05
C PHE A 145 2.52 -7.31 -5.38
N ASN A 146 2.66 -8.64 -5.40
CA ASN A 146 2.83 -9.39 -6.65
C ASN A 146 1.66 -9.21 -7.61
N LEU A 147 0.45 -9.27 -7.09
CA LEU A 147 -0.76 -9.12 -7.90
C LEU A 147 -0.83 -7.73 -8.52
N LEU A 148 -0.55 -6.69 -7.75
CA LEU A 148 -0.50 -5.30 -8.23
C LEU A 148 0.61 -5.13 -9.28
N PHE A 149 1.82 -5.62 -9.01
CA PHE A 149 2.95 -5.57 -9.95
C PHE A 149 2.66 -6.28 -11.27
N GLN A 150 2.00 -7.44 -11.24
CA GLN A 150 1.60 -8.18 -12.43
C GLN A 150 0.51 -7.46 -13.24
N LYS A 151 -0.42 -6.77 -12.55
CA LYS A 151 -1.50 -6.04 -13.19
C LYS A 151 -1.01 -4.78 -13.89
N ASP A 152 -0.29 -3.92 -13.17
CA ASP A 152 0.26 -2.67 -13.70
C ASP A 152 1.40 -2.16 -12.80
N PHE A 153 2.55 -1.86 -13.40
CA PHE A 153 3.69 -1.30 -12.70
C PHE A 153 3.37 0.06 -12.04
N ASN A 154 2.58 0.92 -12.69
CA ASN A 154 2.24 2.22 -12.11
C ASN A 154 1.33 2.07 -10.88
N LEU A 155 0.55 0.99 -10.82
CA LEU A 155 -0.34 0.70 -9.70
C LEU A 155 0.43 0.28 -8.45
N ILE A 156 1.49 -0.52 -8.60
CA ILE A 156 2.35 -0.89 -7.47
C ILE A 156 3.12 0.34 -6.95
N ILE A 157 3.62 1.20 -7.83
CA ILE A 157 4.26 2.47 -7.42
C ILE A 157 3.28 3.35 -6.65
N PHE A 158 2.08 3.55 -7.18
CA PHE A 158 1.03 4.31 -6.49
C PHE A 158 0.72 3.73 -5.10
N THR A 159 0.71 2.41 -4.97
CA THR A 159 0.50 1.75 -3.66
C THR A 159 1.64 2.06 -2.69
N PHE A 160 2.89 2.05 -3.15
CA PHE A 160 4.04 2.41 -2.32
C PHE A 160 4.04 3.88 -1.93
N GLU A 161 3.59 4.78 -2.82
CA GLU A 161 3.42 6.21 -2.53
C GLU A 161 2.40 6.41 -1.41
N GLU A 162 1.21 5.82 -1.52
CA GLU A 162 0.15 5.92 -0.51
C GLU A 162 0.62 5.37 0.84
N ILE A 163 1.28 4.21 0.86
CA ILE A 163 1.86 3.62 2.07
C ILE A 163 2.91 4.57 2.69
N THR A 164 3.81 5.11 1.87
CA THR A 164 4.87 6.03 2.32
C THR A 164 4.27 7.30 2.92
N LEU A 165 3.25 7.87 2.28
CA LEU A 165 2.53 9.04 2.76
C LEU A 165 1.83 8.76 4.08
N TYR A 166 1.13 7.64 4.18
CA TYR A 166 0.48 7.19 5.42
C TYR A 166 1.49 7.06 6.56
N ASN A 167 2.61 6.37 6.33
CA ASN A 167 3.65 6.17 7.34
C ASN A 167 4.25 7.51 7.82
N LYS A 168 4.53 8.45 6.90
CA LYS A 168 4.99 9.81 7.25
C LYS A 168 3.98 10.56 8.10
N ASN A 169 2.69 10.48 7.76
CA ASN A 169 1.62 11.12 8.53
C ASN A 169 1.53 10.54 9.95
N MET A 170 1.67 9.22 10.10
CA MET A 170 1.69 8.55 11.41
C MET A 170 2.91 8.97 12.26
N GLU A 171 4.08 9.11 11.63
CA GLU A 171 5.28 9.62 12.31
C GLU A 171 5.10 11.06 12.79
N ASN A 172 4.58 11.94 11.93
CA ASN A 172 4.27 13.32 12.31
C ASN A 172 3.29 13.38 13.50
N MET A 173 2.21 12.59 13.46
CA MET A 173 1.27 12.50 14.58
C MET A 173 1.95 12.04 15.88
N LYS A 174 2.90 11.10 15.80
CA LYS A 174 3.69 10.66 16.96
C LYS A 174 4.50 11.82 17.55
N TYR A 175 5.17 12.61 16.72
CA TYR A 175 5.92 13.79 17.18
C TYR A 175 5.02 14.82 17.87
N TYR A 176 3.84 15.12 17.31
CA TYR A 176 2.89 16.03 17.93
C TYR A 176 2.35 15.51 19.27
N LYS A 177 1.97 14.23 19.34
CA LYS A 177 1.50 13.61 20.60
C LYS A 177 2.59 13.63 21.67
N ASN A 178 3.84 13.31 21.31
CA ASN A 178 4.96 13.34 22.25
C ASN A 178 5.29 14.77 22.71
N SER A 179 5.20 15.76 21.82
CA SER A 179 5.39 17.18 22.17
C SER A 179 4.30 17.68 23.14
N ASN A 180 3.04 17.36 22.87
CA ASN A 180 1.92 17.72 23.74
C ASN A 180 1.98 16.98 25.08
N ASN A 181 2.40 15.72 25.11
CA ASN A 181 2.60 15.00 26.36
C ASN A 181 3.76 15.59 27.17
N ASN A 182 4.84 16.04 26.53
CA ASN A 182 5.92 16.76 27.21
C ASN A 182 5.45 18.12 27.73
N ILE A 183 4.66 18.88 26.97
CA ILE A 183 4.09 20.15 27.41
C ILE A 183 3.11 19.93 28.58
N ASN A 184 2.24 18.93 28.51
CA ASN A 184 1.31 18.59 29.59
C ASN A 184 2.05 18.08 30.84
N ASN A 185 3.16 17.35 30.68
CA ASN A 185 4.01 16.94 31.80
C ASN A 185 4.73 18.14 32.43
N ILE A 186 5.19 19.11 31.62
CA ILE A 186 5.78 20.37 32.12
C ILE A 186 4.74 21.23 32.83
N ILE A 187 3.51 21.33 32.30
CA ILE A 187 2.39 22.05 32.92
C ILE A 187 2.00 21.37 34.24
N ASN A 188 1.88 20.04 34.27
CA ASN A 188 1.58 19.29 35.49
C ASN A 188 2.70 19.42 36.54
N GLU A 189 3.98 19.40 36.16
CA GLU A 189 5.08 19.65 37.08
C GLU A 189 5.06 21.08 37.65
N ASN A 190 4.70 22.07 36.85
CA ASN A 190 4.59 23.46 37.28
C ASN A 190 3.36 23.67 38.19
N GLU A 191 2.23 23.05 37.89
CA GLU A 191 1.05 23.06 38.77
C GLU A 191 1.30 22.32 40.10
N ILE A 192 2.06 21.23 40.09
CA ILE A 192 2.46 20.51 41.32
C ILE A 192 3.46 21.36 42.13
N LYS A 193 4.35 22.11 41.49
CA LYS A 193 5.26 23.05 42.16
C LYS A 193 4.52 24.27 42.74
N GLU A 194 3.47 24.76 42.08
CA GLU A 194 2.60 25.82 42.60
C GLU A 194 1.68 25.33 43.73
N LYS A 195 1.12 24.11 43.63
CA LYS A 195 0.31 23.49 44.70
C LYS A 195 1.15 23.12 45.93
N LYS A 196 2.44 22.79 45.76
CA LYS A 196 3.40 22.58 46.87
C LYS A 196 3.85 23.87 47.57
N LYS A 197 3.69 25.06 46.95
CA LYS A 197 3.90 26.35 47.64
C LYS A 197 2.70 26.79 48.49
N ASN A 198 1.50 26.27 48.23
CA ASN A 198 0.26 26.69 48.89
C ASN A 198 -0.42 25.65 49.81
N SER A 199 0.26 24.57 50.20
CA SER A 199 -0.33 23.62 51.16
C SER A 199 0.70 23.05 52.14
N LYS A 200 1.07 23.85 53.15
CA LYS A 200 1.44 23.30 54.47
C LYS A 200 0.15 23.11 55.26
N ASN A 201 -0.43 21.92 55.23
CA ASN A 201 -0.93 21.20 56.42
C ASN A 201 -1.81 19.99 56.08
N LYS A 202 -1.47 18.89 56.77
CA LYS A 202 -2.26 17.73 57.21
C LYS A 202 -2.61 16.59 56.23
N GLU A 203 -2.00 15.44 56.60
CA GLU A 203 -2.53 14.06 56.67
C GLU A 203 -2.86 13.37 55.34
N LYS A 204 -1.95 12.51 54.84
CA LYS A 204 -1.78 11.06 55.12
C LYS A 204 -2.92 10.17 54.61
N ASN A 205 -2.51 9.32 53.65
CA ASN A 205 -3.05 8.03 53.25
C ASN A 205 -4.30 8.01 52.36
N LYS A 206 -4.07 8.09 51.05
CA LYS A 206 -4.72 7.30 49.99
C LYS A 206 -3.88 7.46 48.72
N GLU A 207 -2.76 6.76 48.69
CA GLU A 207 -1.86 6.73 47.53
C GLU A 207 -1.97 5.33 46.90
N ILE A 208 -2.14 5.34 45.58
CA ILE A 208 -1.83 4.26 44.63
C ILE A 208 -2.90 3.16 44.50
N GLU A 209 -4.03 3.48 43.85
CA GLU A 209 -4.83 2.46 43.13
C GLU A 209 -5.57 3.04 41.91
N ILE A 210 -5.11 4.18 41.39
CA ILE A 210 -5.57 4.77 40.13
C ILE A 210 -4.30 5.03 39.33
N ASN A 211 -3.84 4.07 38.53
CA ASN A 211 -2.88 4.29 37.43
C ASN A 211 -2.44 3.03 36.65
N GLU A 212 -3.19 1.92 36.67
CA GLU A 212 -2.87 0.76 35.80
C GLU A 212 -3.86 0.58 34.63
N GLU A 213 -5.13 0.98 34.77
CA GLU A 213 -6.09 0.91 33.67
C GLU A 213 -5.96 2.07 32.67
N ASP A 214 -5.62 3.28 33.13
CA ASP A 214 -5.40 4.43 32.24
C ASP A 214 -4.07 4.34 31.46
N LYS A 215 -3.06 3.62 31.98
CA LYS A 215 -1.80 3.36 31.25
C LYS A 215 -1.92 2.29 30.17
N LYS A 216 -2.95 1.44 30.22
CA LYS A 216 -3.17 0.38 29.20
C LYS A 216 -3.80 0.89 27.90
N LYS A 217 -4.32 2.12 27.85
CA LYS A 217 -4.86 2.72 26.62
C LYS A 217 -3.83 3.49 25.78
N GLU A 218 -2.63 3.76 26.30
CA GLU A 218 -1.67 4.66 25.63
C GLU A 218 -0.58 3.97 24.79
N ASN A 219 -0.50 2.64 24.80
CA ASN A 219 0.42 1.88 23.94
C ASN A 219 -0.32 1.10 22.84
N GLU A 220 -1.26 1.73 22.13
CA GLU A 220 -1.60 1.24 20.79
C GLU A 220 -0.35 1.38 19.91
N GLU A 221 0.32 0.25 19.64
CA GLU A 221 1.39 0.20 18.65
C GLU A 221 0.90 0.88 17.36
N ILE A 222 1.60 1.94 16.98
CA ILE A 222 1.31 2.67 15.75
C ILE A 222 1.56 1.72 14.59
N PHE A 223 0.47 1.23 13.99
CA PHE A 223 0.50 0.37 12.81
C PHE A 223 1.26 1.09 11.67
N LYS A 224 2.42 0.53 11.30
CA LYS A 224 3.21 0.95 10.12
C LYS A 224 3.07 -0.10 9.03
N HIS A 225 2.83 0.33 7.81
CA HIS A 225 2.85 -0.57 6.66
C HIS A 225 4.29 -0.77 6.20
N GLU A 226 4.73 -2.02 6.07
CA GLU A 226 6.04 -2.34 5.51
C GLU A 226 5.95 -2.57 4.00
N ILE A 227 6.90 -2.00 3.26
CA ILE A 227 7.08 -2.25 1.83
C ILE A 227 8.20 -3.28 1.69
N ASN A 228 7.89 -4.41 1.05
CA ASN A 228 8.85 -5.46 0.75
C ASN A 228 8.85 -5.73 -0.76
N ILE A 229 9.90 -5.31 -1.46
CA ILE A 229 10.02 -5.47 -2.91
C ILE A 229 10.73 -6.78 -3.20
N LEU A 230 10.14 -7.54 -4.11
CA LEU A 230 10.63 -8.88 -4.40
C LEU A 230 11.84 -8.85 -5.31
N PHE A 231 12.88 -9.52 -4.86
CA PHE A 231 14.12 -9.61 -5.61
C PHE A 231 13.95 -10.15 -7.05
N ILE A 232 12.98 -11.05 -7.26
CA ILE A 232 12.64 -11.56 -8.60
C ILE A 232 12.14 -10.48 -9.57
N TRP A 233 11.54 -9.40 -9.07
CA TRP A 233 11.12 -8.27 -9.90
C TRP A 233 12.32 -7.54 -10.48
N TYR A 234 13.36 -7.30 -9.67
CA TYR A 234 14.61 -6.71 -10.14
C TYR A 234 15.23 -7.54 -11.26
N ILE A 235 15.28 -8.87 -11.11
CA ILE A 235 15.78 -9.78 -12.16
C ILE A 235 14.95 -9.65 -13.44
N ASN A 236 13.62 -9.68 -13.33
CA ASN A 236 12.73 -9.63 -14.49
C ASN A 236 12.83 -8.29 -15.25
N LEU A 237 12.79 -7.17 -14.54
CA LEU A 237 12.96 -5.84 -15.13
C LEU A 237 14.35 -5.68 -15.75
N PHE A 238 15.39 -6.20 -15.10
CA PHE A 238 16.75 -6.15 -15.62
C PHE A 238 16.90 -6.93 -16.94
N LYS A 239 16.34 -8.14 -17.02
CA LYS A 239 16.32 -8.94 -18.26
C LYS A 239 15.62 -8.20 -19.41
N ARG A 240 14.58 -7.44 -19.11
CA ARG A 240 13.83 -6.60 -20.08
C ARG A 240 14.50 -5.26 -20.38
N ARG A 241 15.59 -4.91 -19.68
CA ARG A 241 16.26 -3.60 -19.73
C ARG A 241 15.35 -2.44 -19.33
N GLU A 242 14.36 -2.70 -18.46
CA GLU A 242 13.44 -1.70 -17.90
C GLU A 242 14.08 -1.01 -16.69
N PHE A 243 15.23 -0.37 -16.90
CA PHE A 243 16.06 0.18 -15.83
C PHE A 243 15.37 1.31 -15.05
N ASP A 244 14.56 2.11 -15.73
CA ASP A 244 13.78 3.18 -15.11
C ASP A 244 12.89 2.67 -13.96
N LYS A 245 12.23 1.54 -14.20
CA LYS A 245 11.35 0.89 -13.22
C LYS A 245 12.14 0.31 -12.05
N ILE A 246 13.33 -0.25 -12.31
CA ILE A 246 14.22 -0.72 -11.24
C ILE A 246 14.60 0.43 -10.30
N LEU A 247 14.95 1.58 -10.90
CA LEU A 247 15.33 2.78 -10.15
C LEU A 247 14.15 3.34 -9.35
N GLU A 248 12.94 3.26 -9.89
CA GLU A 248 11.73 3.68 -9.19
C GLU A 248 11.43 2.79 -7.97
N LEU A 249 11.59 1.47 -8.10
CA LEU A 249 11.44 0.54 -6.97
C LEU A 249 12.46 0.83 -5.86
N PHE A 250 13.69 1.21 -6.18
CA PHE A 250 14.71 1.55 -5.17
C PHE A 250 14.33 2.72 -4.27
N LYS A 251 13.43 3.62 -4.70
CA LYS A 251 12.95 4.72 -3.86
C LYS A 251 12.15 4.22 -2.65
N TYR A 252 11.49 3.07 -2.76
CA TYR A 252 10.50 2.57 -1.80
C TYR A 252 10.94 1.33 -1.02
N GLU A 253 11.84 0.51 -1.59
CA GLU A 253 12.39 -0.64 -0.89
C GLU A 253 13.10 -0.16 0.37
N THR A 254 12.74 -0.60 1.58
CA THR A 254 13.38 -0.21 2.86
C THR A 254 13.97 -1.38 3.64
N SER A 255 13.79 -2.61 3.15
CA SER A 255 14.11 -3.85 3.85
C SER A 255 15.51 -4.40 3.55
N GLU A 256 15.88 -5.50 4.20
CA GLU A 256 17.14 -6.23 3.96
C GLU A 256 17.27 -6.74 2.50
N GLU A 257 16.15 -6.98 1.80
CA GLU A 257 16.12 -7.39 0.38
C GLU A 257 16.74 -6.34 -0.54
N ARG A 258 16.75 -5.07 -0.11
CA ARG A 258 17.48 -3.95 -0.75
C ARG A 258 18.95 -4.30 -1.01
N SER A 259 19.61 -4.88 -0.01
CA SER A 259 21.03 -5.22 -0.06
C SER A 259 21.31 -6.36 -1.06
N ARG A 260 20.38 -7.31 -1.20
CA ARG A 260 20.46 -8.44 -2.13
C ARG A 260 20.28 -7.96 -3.57
N GLY A 261 19.35 -7.03 -3.80
CA GLY A 261 19.16 -6.34 -5.08
C GLY A 261 20.45 -5.71 -5.61
N LEU A 262 21.10 -4.90 -4.78
CA LEU A 262 22.32 -4.18 -5.16
C LEU A 262 23.52 -5.10 -5.37
N LYS A 263 23.71 -6.09 -4.47
CA LYS A 263 24.73 -7.12 -4.64
C LYS A 263 24.55 -7.85 -5.97
N PHE A 264 23.32 -8.21 -6.34
CA PHE A 264 23.04 -8.82 -7.63
C PHE A 264 23.50 -7.96 -8.80
N PHE A 265 23.14 -6.67 -8.81
CA PHE A 265 23.56 -5.77 -9.87
C PHE A 265 25.08 -5.64 -9.92
N GLU A 266 25.75 -5.49 -8.79
CA GLU A 266 27.20 -5.42 -8.71
C GLU A 266 27.87 -6.69 -9.28
N TYR A 267 27.43 -7.89 -8.85
CA TYR A 267 27.93 -9.16 -9.36
C TYR A 267 27.65 -9.33 -10.86
N HIS A 268 26.43 -9.04 -11.33
CA HIS A 268 26.08 -9.16 -12.73
C HIS A 268 26.85 -8.17 -13.60
N PHE A 269 26.96 -6.92 -13.17
CA PHE A 269 27.74 -5.92 -13.88
C PHE A 269 29.21 -6.30 -13.94
N ASN A 270 29.79 -6.83 -12.85
CA ASN A 270 31.17 -7.30 -12.84
C ASN A 270 31.37 -8.52 -13.76
N TYR A 271 30.42 -9.45 -13.81
CA TYR A 271 30.47 -10.60 -14.73
C TYR A 271 30.34 -10.17 -16.20
N LEU A 272 29.42 -9.26 -16.51
CA LEU A 272 29.20 -8.74 -17.85
C LEU A 272 30.36 -7.86 -18.34
N ASP A 273 30.98 -7.09 -17.44
CA ASP A 273 32.16 -6.28 -17.73
C ASP A 273 33.40 -7.14 -18.04
N LYS A 274 33.60 -8.25 -17.32
CA LYS A 274 34.75 -9.15 -17.53
C LYS A 274 34.81 -9.72 -18.95
N LYS A 275 33.67 -9.85 -19.63
CA LYS A 275 33.61 -10.33 -21.02
C LYS A 275 33.65 -9.21 -22.05
N HIS A 276 33.54 -7.93 -21.64
CA HIS A 276 33.38 -6.75 -22.53
C HIS A 276 32.29 -6.89 -23.59
N GLU A 277 31.40 -7.88 -23.45
CA GLU A 277 30.62 -8.41 -24.56
C GLU A 277 29.35 -7.62 -24.79
N ASN A 278 28.81 -6.89 -23.80
CA ASN A 278 27.54 -6.19 -23.92
C ASN A 278 27.53 -4.78 -23.30
N ASP A 279 26.54 -3.98 -23.67
CA ASP A 279 26.35 -2.58 -23.28
C ASP A 279 25.41 -2.39 -22.09
N ILE A 280 25.04 -3.46 -21.38
CA ILE A 280 24.00 -3.42 -20.34
C ILE A 280 24.40 -2.49 -19.21
N LYS A 281 25.64 -2.60 -18.70
CA LYS A 281 26.16 -1.71 -17.65
C LYS A 281 26.27 -0.26 -18.13
N LEU A 282 26.67 -0.07 -19.39
CA LEU A 282 26.79 1.26 -20.00
C LEU A 282 25.40 1.94 -20.08
N GLN A 283 24.39 1.20 -20.55
CA GLN A 283 23.00 1.67 -20.63
C GLN A 283 22.44 1.98 -19.24
N PHE A 284 22.65 1.09 -18.26
CA PHE A 284 22.19 1.31 -16.89
C PHE A 284 22.78 2.59 -16.28
N LEU A 285 24.10 2.76 -16.35
CA LEU A 285 24.77 3.96 -15.86
C LEU A 285 24.29 5.24 -16.58
N HIS A 286 24.05 5.17 -17.89
CA HIS A 286 23.51 6.30 -18.64
C HIS A 286 22.12 6.73 -18.16
N GLU A 287 21.21 5.78 -17.91
CA GLU A 287 19.87 6.11 -17.41
C GLU A 287 19.95 6.79 -16.04
N ILE A 288 20.82 6.29 -15.17
CA ILE A 288 21.05 6.91 -13.86
C ILE A 288 21.56 8.35 -14.00
N ILE A 289 22.62 8.55 -14.79
CA ILE A 289 23.27 9.85 -14.96
C ILE A 289 22.32 10.86 -15.62
N ASN A 290 21.63 10.48 -16.69
CA ASN A 290 20.75 11.42 -17.41
C ASN A 290 19.53 11.82 -16.62
N LYS A 291 19.02 10.94 -15.76
CA LYS A 291 17.83 11.22 -14.94
C LYS A 291 18.19 11.80 -13.58
N ASN A 292 19.47 12.08 -13.32
CA ASN A 292 19.99 12.54 -12.03
C ASN A 292 19.47 11.68 -10.87
N ILE A 293 19.45 10.36 -11.06
CA ILE A 293 18.93 9.44 -10.06
C ILE A 293 20.00 9.21 -9.02
N GLU A 294 19.69 9.59 -7.78
CA GLU A 294 20.54 9.30 -6.64
C GLU A 294 20.56 7.78 -6.40
N ILE A 295 21.71 7.14 -6.69
CA ILE A 295 21.94 5.76 -6.26
C ILE A 295 22.50 5.82 -4.84
N PRO A 296 21.88 5.19 -3.85
CA PRO A 296 22.46 5.18 -2.53
C PRO A 296 23.71 4.26 -2.47
N LYS A 297 24.77 4.72 -1.80
CA LYS A 297 25.89 3.92 -1.28
C LYS A 297 25.36 3.20 -0.04
N PHE A 298 25.23 1.88 -0.11
CA PHE A 298 24.70 1.13 1.03
C PHE A 298 25.84 0.47 1.78
N GLN A 299 26.35 1.18 2.80
CA GLN A 299 27.16 0.58 3.86
C GLN A 299 26.23 -0.07 4.90
N ASN A 300 26.73 -1.12 5.57
CA ASN A 300 26.05 -1.68 6.75
C ASN A 300 25.84 -0.54 7.76
N GLU A 301 24.68 -0.53 8.44
CA GLU A 301 24.27 0.40 9.50
C GLU A 301 23.62 1.72 9.03
N ASN A 302 22.31 1.65 8.73
CA ASN A 302 21.29 2.71 8.88
C ASN A 302 21.57 4.15 8.39
N LYS A 303 22.69 4.42 7.72
CA LYS A 303 23.03 5.68 7.07
C LYS A 303 22.89 5.51 5.57
N ILE A 304 22.00 6.30 4.97
CA ILE A 304 21.86 6.38 3.52
C ILE A 304 22.97 7.31 3.03
N GLU A 305 24.09 6.75 2.60
CA GLU A 305 25.04 7.50 1.76
C GLU A 305 24.61 7.40 0.30
N TYR A 306 25.12 8.26 -0.58
CA TYR A 306 24.84 8.20 -2.01
C TYR A 306 26.12 8.08 -2.85
N MET A 307 26.05 7.30 -3.92
CA MET A 307 27.10 7.19 -4.93
C MET A 307 27.24 8.57 -5.55
N SER A 308 28.44 9.13 -5.49
CA SER A 308 28.65 10.44 -6.08
C SER A 308 28.41 10.35 -7.59
N GLU A 309 27.68 11.32 -8.12
CA GLU A 309 27.43 11.42 -9.56
C GLU A 309 28.75 11.40 -10.34
N ASN A 310 29.78 12.08 -9.83
CA ASN A 310 31.14 12.06 -10.37
C ASN A 310 31.72 10.65 -10.45
N TYR A 311 31.52 9.80 -9.44
CA TYR A 311 31.97 8.42 -9.49
C TYR A 311 31.24 7.62 -10.58
N LEU A 312 29.92 7.77 -10.69
CA LEU A 312 29.11 7.09 -11.70
C LEU A 312 29.47 7.54 -13.12
N ARG A 313 29.68 8.85 -13.33
CA ARG A 313 30.19 9.42 -14.59
C ARG A 313 31.57 8.89 -14.94
N ASN A 314 32.47 8.79 -13.97
CA ASN A 314 33.80 8.22 -14.19
C ASN A 314 33.74 6.75 -14.60
N GLN A 315 32.86 5.95 -13.98
CA GLN A 315 32.63 4.56 -14.37
C GLN A 315 32.04 4.47 -15.79
N PHE A 316 31.06 5.30 -16.11
CA PHE A 316 30.46 5.37 -17.45
C PHE A 316 31.53 5.68 -18.51
N ASN A 317 32.31 6.74 -18.30
CA ASN A 317 33.37 7.16 -19.21
C ASN A 317 34.43 6.07 -19.41
N ARG A 318 34.85 5.39 -18.34
CA ARG A 318 35.80 4.27 -18.42
C ARG A 318 35.27 3.13 -19.29
N ILE A 319 34.00 2.76 -19.15
CA ILE A 319 33.38 1.70 -19.96
C ILE A 319 33.25 2.17 -21.42
N LEU A 320 32.86 3.42 -21.64
CA LEU A 320 32.71 4.02 -22.96
C LEU A 320 34.04 4.01 -23.74
N ILE A 321 35.12 4.49 -23.12
CA ILE A 321 36.48 4.50 -23.69
C ILE A 321 36.92 3.08 -24.06
N ARG A 322 36.80 2.12 -23.12
CA ARG A 322 37.20 0.72 -23.37
C ARG A 322 36.43 0.09 -24.54
N LYS A 323 35.14 0.40 -24.68
CA LYS A 323 34.32 -0.09 -25.80
C LYS A 323 34.75 0.52 -27.13
N HIS A 324 35.07 1.81 -27.14
CA HIS A 324 35.65 2.47 -28.30
C HIS A 324 36.96 1.81 -28.73
N GLU A 325 37.91 1.66 -27.81
CA GLU A 325 39.21 1.03 -28.07
C GLU A 325 39.05 -0.40 -28.60
N LEU A 326 38.17 -1.20 -28.00
CA LEU A 326 37.91 -2.57 -28.44
C LEU A 326 37.32 -2.62 -29.85
N TYR A 327 36.34 -1.77 -30.15
CA TYR A 327 35.72 -1.70 -31.46
C TYR A 327 36.71 -1.22 -32.53
N SER A 328 37.52 -0.20 -32.22
CA SER A 328 38.59 0.28 -33.10
C SER A 328 39.60 -0.82 -33.41
N ARG A 329 40.02 -1.63 -32.41
CA ARG A 329 40.89 -2.79 -32.64
C ARG A 329 40.28 -3.82 -33.57
N PHE A 330 38.98 -4.12 -33.44
CA PHE A 330 38.32 -5.06 -34.34
C PHE A 330 38.24 -4.55 -35.78
N ILE A 331 38.04 -3.24 -35.96
CA ILE A 331 38.09 -2.60 -37.29
C ILE A 331 39.50 -2.68 -37.87
N SER A 332 40.53 -2.27 -37.11
CA SER A 332 41.92 -2.30 -37.58
C SER A 332 42.39 -3.70 -37.98
N ASN A 333 41.87 -4.74 -37.32
CA ASN A 333 42.20 -6.13 -37.61
C ASN A 333 41.33 -6.77 -38.70
N ASN A 334 40.39 -6.02 -39.31
CA ASN A 334 39.43 -6.54 -40.30
C ASN A 334 38.64 -7.79 -39.83
N ASP A 335 38.38 -7.91 -38.52
CA ASP A 335 37.69 -9.07 -37.95
C ASP A 335 36.16 -8.90 -38.02
N TYR A 336 35.61 -9.11 -39.22
CA TYR A 336 34.18 -8.91 -39.51
C TYR A 336 33.24 -9.73 -38.61
N ASN A 337 33.65 -10.94 -38.21
CA ASN A 337 32.86 -11.77 -37.30
C ASN A 337 32.75 -11.15 -35.91
N ARG A 338 33.87 -10.65 -35.35
CA ARG A 338 33.84 -9.94 -34.07
C ARG A 338 33.14 -8.60 -34.17
N ILE A 339 33.27 -7.87 -35.28
CA ILE A 339 32.54 -6.61 -35.52
C ILE A 339 31.03 -6.85 -35.47
N ASN A 340 30.53 -7.87 -36.18
CA ASN A 340 29.10 -8.18 -36.22
C ASN A 340 28.57 -8.63 -34.85
N LYS A 341 29.33 -9.50 -34.15
CA LYS A 341 29.00 -9.92 -32.77
C LYS A 341 28.96 -8.71 -31.83
N PHE A 342 29.94 -7.81 -31.92
CA PHE A 342 30.03 -6.61 -31.10
C PHE A 342 28.85 -5.67 -31.36
N LYS A 343 28.52 -5.38 -32.62
CA LYS A 343 27.34 -4.57 -32.99
C LYS A 343 26.04 -5.14 -32.44
N LYS A 344 25.84 -6.46 -32.54
CA LYS A 344 24.63 -7.13 -32.03
C LYS A 344 24.45 -6.94 -30.52
N ASN A 345 25.54 -7.01 -29.76
CA ASN A 345 25.50 -6.96 -28.30
C ASN A 345 25.63 -5.55 -27.71
N ASN A 346 25.98 -4.54 -28.52
CA ASN A 346 26.29 -3.18 -28.08
C ASN A 346 25.42 -2.11 -28.78
N LYS A 347 24.14 -2.41 -29.03
CA LYS A 347 23.20 -1.51 -29.71
C LYS A 347 23.10 -0.12 -29.07
N PHE A 348 23.04 -0.04 -27.75
CA PHE A 348 22.99 1.21 -26.99
C PHE A 348 24.28 2.03 -27.20
N PHE A 349 25.45 1.40 -27.17
CA PHE A 349 26.72 2.09 -27.44
C PHE A 349 26.70 2.78 -28.80
N PHE A 350 26.29 2.08 -29.87
CA PHE A 350 26.19 2.69 -31.20
C PHE A 350 25.14 3.80 -31.26
N LYS A 351 23.98 3.61 -30.62
CA LYS A 351 22.94 4.64 -30.52
C LYS A 351 23.45 5.88 -29.78
N TYR A 352 24.28 5.71 -28.76
CA TYR A 352 24.88 6.79 -27.99
C TYR A 352 25.90 7.57 -28.83
N MET A 353 26.77 6.87 -29.58
CA MET A 353 27.77 7.50 -30.47
C MET A 353 27.19 8.26 -31.65
N GLN A 354 26.00 7.91 -32.09
CA GLN A 354 25.32 8.58 -33.21
C GLN A 354 24.67 9.91 -32.80
N LYS A 355 24.57 10.21 -31.50
CA LYS A 355 24.04 11.51 -31.06
C LYS A 355 25.14 12.57 -31.22
N PRO A 356 24.82 13.75 -31.79
CA PRO A 356 25.77 14.86 -31.77
C PRO A 356 26.15 15.18 -30.32
N PRO A 357 27.42 15.57 -30.06
CA PRO A 357 27.81 16.02 -28.73
C PRO A 357 26.86 17.14 -28.29
N LYS A 358 26.26 16.98 -27.11
CA LYS A 358 25.41 17.99 -26.48
C LYS A 358 26.26 19.06 -25.82
#